data_AF-A0A7S3T5Q7-F1
#
_entry.id   AF-A0A7S3T5Q7-F1
#
_cell.length_a   1.000
_cell.length_b   1.000
_cell.length_c   1.000
_cell.angle_alpha   90.00
_cell.angle_beta   90.00
_cell.angle_gamma   90.00
#
_symmetry.space_group_name_H-M   'P 1'
#
loop_
_entity.id
_entity.type
_entity.pdbx_description
1 polymer ?
#
loop_
_entity_poly.entity_id
_entity_poly.type
_entity_poly.pdbx_seq_one_letter_code
_entity_poly.pdbx_strand_id
1 'polypeptide(L)'
;ADGPLPGVPLDPAGVAAALPHTTPAIAAQLAAAHSAMADDVDLDLVVRTVLHIHFQREEGAVLVFVPGWAEIAEIVKRLTSSTAARDLLVLPLHSRMPTAEQREIFDSPRDGARKVVVATILAETSITIEDVVYVVDTGRTKSTSVSASSLVPTLRTVWYARANGMQRRGRAGRCRPGVWYRLYSSLQWGALDEHATP
;
A
#
# COMPACT_ATOMS: atom_id res chain seq x y z
N ALA A 1 -23.26 6.77 13.47
CA ALA A 1 -22.75 6.50 14.82
C ALA A 1 -22.46 5.01 14.89
N ASP A 2 -21.26 4.62 14.49
CA ASP A 2 -20.68 3.33 14.81
C ASP A 2 -19.17 3.57 14.74
N GLY A 3 -18.59 3.86 15.91
CA GLY A 3 -17.18 4.17 16.01
C GLY A 3 -16.37 2.93 15.65
N PRO A 4 -15.22 3.06 14.97
CA PRO A 4 -14.41 1.89 14.64
C PRO A 4 -13.95 1.21 15.93
N LEU A 5 -14.29 -0.07 16.06
CA LEU A 5 -13.82 -0.95 17.12
C LEU A 5 -12.28 -0.87 17.25
N PRO A 6 -11.74 -0.89 18.47
CA PRO A 6 -10.30 -0.85 18.72
C PRO A 6 -9.58 -2.05 18.09
N GLY A 7 -8.28 -1.84 17.82
CA GLY A 7 -7.26 -2.83 17.44
C GLY A 7 -7.67 -4.29 17.59
N VAL A 8 -7.52 -5.09 16.54
CA VAL A 8 -7.18 -6.52 16.66
C VAL A 8 -5.67 -6.63 16.96
N PRO A 9 -5.26 -6.90 18.20
CA PRO A 9 -3.94 -7.38 18.50
C PRO A 9 -3.54 -8.54 17.58
N LEU A 10 -2.25 -8.61 17.23
CA LEU A 10 -1.62 -9.71 16.50
C LEU A 10 -1.59 -11.03 17.29
N ASP A 11 -2.29 -11.08 18.43
CA ASP A 11 -2.48 -12.25 19.26
C ASP A 11 -3.94 -12.78 19.15
N PRO A 12 -4.19 -14.03 19.56
CA PRO A 12 -5.52 -14.62 19.49
C PRO A 12 -6.59 -13.84 20.28
N ALA A 13 -6.18 -13.13 21.35
CA ALA A 13 -7.10 -12.39 22.21
C ALA A 13 -7.62 -11.14 21.49
N GLY A 14 -6.78 -10.49 20.69
CA GLY A 14 -7.15 -9.37 19.86
C GLY A 14 -8.10 -9.69 18.73
N VAL A 15 -7.87 -10.81 18.05
CA VAL A 15 -8.74 -11.24 16.95
C VAL A 15 -10.14 -11.55 17.47
N ALA A 16 -10.24 -12.17 18.65
CA ALA A 16 -11.52 -12.44 19.30
C ALA A 16 -12.25 -11.15 19.72
N ALA A 17 -11.51 -10.12 20.15
CA ALA A 17 -12.11 -8.85 20.56
C ALA A 17 -12.78 -8.09 19.41
N ALA A 18 -12.23 -8.14 18.18
CA ALA A 18 -12.84 -7.47 17.03
C ALA A 18 -13.87 -8.31 16.28
N LEU A 19 -13.87 -9.64 16.48
CA LEU A 19 -14.85 -10.56 15.91
C LEU A 19 -15.54 -11.33 17.04
N PRO A 20 -16.54 -10.74 17.72
CA PRO A 20 -17.11 -11.27 18.97
C PRO A 20 -17.82 -12.62 18.84
N HIS A 21 -18.06 -13.09 17.61
CA HIS A 21 -18.67 -14.39 17.32
C HIS A 21 -17.62 -15.48 17.01
N THR A 22 -16.33 -15.18 17.11
CA THR A 22 -15.23 -16.10 16.81
C THR A 22 -14.79 -16.83 18.07
N THR A 23 -14.62 -18.15 18.01
CA THR A 23 -14.06 -18.91 19.14
C THR A 23 -12.57 -18.64 19.31
N PRO A 24 -12.00 -18.80 20.52
CA PRO A 24 -10.56 -18.61 20.75
C PRO A 24 -9.67 -19.47 19.83
N ALA A 25 -10.12 -20.67 19.47
CA ALA A 25 -9.43 -21.55 18.54
C ALA A 25 -9.41 -21.00 17.10
N ILE A 26 -10.54 -20.48 16.61
CA ILE A 26 -10.63 -19.86 15.28
C ILE A 26 -9.84 -18.55 15.28
N ALA A 27 -9.90 -17.76 16.34
CA ALA A 27 -9.12 -16.53 16.50
C ALA A 27 -7.61 -16.80 16.47
N ALA A 28 -7.15 -17.87 17.14
CA ALA A 28 -5.77 -18.31 17.09
C ALA A 28 -5.34 -18.79 15.70
N GLN A 29 -6.19 -19.57 15.01
CA GLN A 29 -5.92 -20.01 13.64
C GLN A 29 -5.88 -18.84 12.66
N LEU A 30 -6.77 -17.84 12.81
CA LEU A 30 -6.78 -16.64 12.00
C LEU A 30 -5.54 -15.78 12.25
N ALA A 31 -5.14 -15.58 13.52
CA ALA A 31 -3.90 -14.87 13.86
C ALA A 31 -2.67 -15.58 13.28
N ALA A 32 -2.59 -16.91 13.43
CA ALA A 32 -1.50 -17.72 12.90
C ALA A 32 -1.45 -17.73 11.36
N ALA A 33 -2.60 -17.89 10.68
CA ALA A 33 -2.68 -17.82 9.23
C ALA A 33 -2.32 -16.42 8.71
N HIS A 34 -2.78 -15.37 9.38
CA HIS A 34 -2.46 -13.99 9.02
C HIS A 34 -0.96 -13.71 9.16
N SER A 35 -0.34 -14.21 10.23
CA SER A 35 1.10 -14.08 10.47
C SER A 35 1.96 -14.95 9.54
N ALA A 36 1.46 -16.10 9.08
CA ALA A 36 2.16 -16.98 8.15
C ALA A 36 2.05 -16.51 6.68
N MET A 37 0.98 -15.80 6.33
CA MET A 37 0.82 -15.12 5.02
C MET A 37 1.47 -13.71 5.01
N ALA A 38 2.10 -13.29 6.11
CA ALA A 38 2.42 -11.91 6.40
C ALA A 38 3.64 -11.32 5.68
N ASP A 39 4.32 -12.01 4.76
CA ASP A 39 5.55 -11.44 4.17
C ASP A 39 5.41 -10.93 2.74
N ASP A 40 4.43 -11.41 1.98
CA ASP A 40 4.34 -11.12 0.56
C ASP A 40 3.15 -10.21 0.19
N VAL A 41 3.38 -9.36 -0.81
CA VAL A 41 2.34 -8.50 -1.39
C VAL A 41 1.73 -9.25 -2.57
N ASP A 42 0.40 -9.28 -2.65
CA ASP A 42 -0.28 -9.83 -3.83
C ASP A 42 -0.11 -8.89 -5.04
N LEU A 43 0.96 -9.11 -5.80
CA LEU A 43 1.29 -8.31 -6.98
C LEU A 43 0.27 -8.48 -8.11
N ASP A 44 -0.41 -9.63 -8.20
CA ASP A 44 -1.47 -9.84 -9.19
C ASP A 44 -2.69 -8.95 -8.86
N LEU A 45 -3.10 -8.92 -7.60
CA LEU A 45 -4.16 -8.04 -7.13
C LEU A 45 -3.82 -6.56 -7.37
N VAL A 46 -2.57 -6.14 -7.12
CA VAL A 46 -2.12 -4.77 -7.40
C VAL A 46 -2.27 -4.44 -8.89
N VAL A 47 -1.71 -5.28 -9.77
CA VAL A 47 -1.75 -5.07 -11.23
C VAL A 47 -3.19 -5.06 -11.73
N ARG A 48 -4.03 -6.01 -11.30
CA ARG A 48 -5.45 -6.07 -11.68
C ARG A 48 -6.22 -4.84 -11.22
N THR A 49 -5.93 -4.33 -10.02
CA THR A 49 -6.56 -3.12 -9.51
C THR A 49 -6.18 -1.90 -10.35
N VAL A 50 -4.89 -1.76 -10.72
CA VAL A 50 -4.42 -0.68 -11.60
C VAL A 50 -5.11 -0.75 -12.97
N LEU A 51 -5.16 -1.94 -13.58
CA LEU A 51 -5.83 -2.12 -14.87
C LEU A 51 -7.35 -1.89 -14.78
N HIS A 52 -7.99 -2.33 -13.71
CA HIS A 52 -9.40 -2.02 -13.45
C HIS A 52 -9.62 -0.50 -13.39
N ILE A 53 -8.78 0.24 -12.66
CA ILE A 53 -8.86 1.70 -12.60
C ILE A 53 -8.68 2.31 -14.00
N HIS A 54 -7.71 1.83 -14.76
CA HIS A 54 -7.45 2.33 -16.11
C HIS A 54 -8.66 2.17 -17.03
N PHE A 55 -9.30 1.00 -17.04
CA PHE A 55 -10.40 0.69 -17.96
C PHE A 55 -11.79 1.14 -17.49
N GLN A 56 -12.03 1.24 -16.18
CA GLN A 56 -13.38 1.39 -15.63
C GLN A 56 -13.62 2.72 -14.92
N ARG A 57 -12.59 3.55 -14.74
CA ARG A 57 -12.68 4.79 -13.96
C ARG A 57 -12.28 5.99 -14.79
N GLU A 58 -12.79 7.15 -14.40
CA GLU A 58 -12.46 8.43 -15.00
C GLU A 58 -10.96 8.75 -14.91
N GLU A 59 -10.52 9.75 -15.67
CA GLU A 59 -9.13 10.19 -15.71
C GLU A 59 -8.54 10.49 -14.32
N GLY A 60 -7.21 10.42 -14.22
CA GLY A 60 -6.48 10.71 -13.00
C GLY A 60 -5.33 9.74 -12.77
N ALA A 61 -4.23 10.27 -12.24
CA ALA A 61 -3.05 9.47 -11.96
C ALA A 61 -3.33 8.47 -10.83
N VAL A 62 -2.64 7.33 -10.91
CA VAL A 62 -2.67 6.26 -9.91
C VAL A 62 -1.36 6.29 -9.14
N LEU A 63 -1.45 6.36 -7.82
CA LEU A 63 -0.31 6.20 -6.92
C LEU A 63 -0.42 4.86 -6.20
N VAL A 64 0.55 3.98 -6.41
CA VAL A 64 0.58 2.63 -5.84
C VAL A 64 1.63 2.59 -4.73
N PHE A 65 1.25 2.17 -3.52
CA PHE A 65 2.18 2.00 -2.40
C PHE A 65 2.54 0.53 -2.19
N VAL A 66 3.83 0.23 -2.30
CA VAL A 66 4.43 -1.11 -2.11
C VAL A 66 5.62 -1.03 -1.15
N PRO A 67 6.05 -2.14 -0.52
CA PRO A 67 7.05 -2.09 0.53
C PRO A 67 8.47 -1.79 0.02
N GLY A 68 8.84 -2.25 -1.19
CA GLY A 68 10.22 -2.14 -1.66
C GLY A 68 10.40 -2.16 -3.17
N TRP A 69 11.67 -2.15 -3.57
CA TRP A 69 12.09 -2.11 -4.98
C TRP A 69 11.72 -3.38 -5.76
N ALA A 70 11.74 -4.55 -5.11
CA ALA A 70 11.42 -5.81 -5.78
C ALA A 70 9.97 -5.79 -6.31
N GLU A 71 9.03 -5.32 -5.48
CA GLU A 71 7.63 -5.18 -5.86
C GLU A 71 7.45 -4.08 -6.92
N ILE A 72 8.15 -2.94 -6.79
CA ILE A 72 8.15 -1.87 -7.80
C ILE A 72 8.55 -2.43 -9.17
N ALA A 73 9.71 -3.07 -9.25
CA ALA A 73 10.25 -3.56 -10.52
C ALA A 73 9.32 -4.58 -11.18
N GLU A 74 8.72 -5.48 -10.39
CA GLU A 74 7.83 -6.51 -10.91
C GLU A 74 6.49 -5.92 -11.39
N ILE A 75 5.85 -4.99 -10.68
CA ILE A 75 4.60 -4.41 -11.20
C ILE A 75 4.87 -3.50 -12.40
N VAL A 76 5.98 -2.75 -12.40
CA VAL A 76 6.39 -1.93 -13.56
C VAL A 76 6.50 -2.82 -14.79
N LYS A 77 7.25 -3.93 -14.68
CA LYS A 77 7.40 -4.92 -15.75
C LYS A 77 6.07 -5.49 -16.23
N ARG A 78 5.17 -5.87 -15.31
CA ARG A 78 3.86 -6.44 -15.66
C ARG A 78 2.94 -5.44 -16.36
N LEU A 79 2.93 -4.18 -15.91
CA LEU A 79 2.12 -3.13 -16.52
C LEU A 79 2.66 -2.73 -17.89
N THR A 80 3.98 -2.61 -18.05
CA THR A 80 4.62 -2.27 -19.35
C THR A 80 4.62 -3.43 -20.33
N SER A 81 4.36 -4.66 -19.88
CA SER A 81 4.13 -5.83 -20.74
C SER A 81 2.65 -6.13 -20.98
N SER A 82 1.74 -5.36 -20.38
CA SER A 82 0.29 -5.57 -20.52
C SER A 82 -0.25 -5.04 -21.84
N THR A 83 -1.48 -5.43 -22.19
CA THR A 83 -2.18 -4.90 -23.36
C THR A 83 -2.42 -3.39 -23.28
N ALA A 84 -2.43 -2.81 -22.08
CA ALA A 84 -2.60 -1.37 -21.84
C ALA A 84 -1.26 -0.60 -21.86
N ALA A 85 -0.12 -1.24 -22.12
CA ALA A 85 1.20 -0.61 -21.97
C ALA A 85 1.38 0.68 -22.79
N ARG A 86 0.70 0.81 -23.94
CA ARG A 86 0.75 2.02 -24.78
C ARG A 86 -0.02 3.20 -24.19
N ASP A 87 -1.00 2.91 -23.34
CA ASP A 87 -1.92 3.86 -22.73
C ASP A 87 -1.55 4.16 -21.27
N LEU A 88 -0.40 3.67 -20.81
CA LEU A 88 0.12 3.84 -19.45
C LEU A 88 1.50 4.49 -19.47
N LEU A 89 1.69 5.51 -18.64
CA LEU A 89 3.02 6.00 -18.25
C LEU A 89 3.32 5.44 -16.84
N VAL A 90 4.11 4.35 -16.78
CA VAL A 90 4.42 3.66 -15.53
C VAL A 90 5.78 4.08 -15.01
N LEU A 91 5.82 4.72 -13.84
CA LEU A 91 7.02 5.33 -13.27
C LEU A 91 7.34 4.70 -11.90
N PRO A 92 8.55 4.13 -11.72
CA PRO A 92 9.00 3.72 -10.40
C PRO A 92 9.36 4.94 -9.54
N LEU A 93 9.20 4.83 -8.23
CA LEU A 93 9.62 5.85 -7.28
C LEU A 93 10.20 5.24 -6.00
N HIS A 94 11.52 5.35 -5.84
CA HIS A 94 12.24 4.80 -4.71
C HIS A 94 13.37 5.75 -4.27
N SER A 95 13.67 5.78 -2.97
CA SER A 95 14.68 6.68 -2.38
C SER A 95 16.11 6.48 -2.89
N ARG A 96 16.37 5.36 -3.56
CA ARG A 96 17.68 5.00 -4.15
C ARG A 96 17.81 5.41 -5.61
N MET A 97 16.73 5.89 -6.24
CA MET A 97 16.79 6.35 -7.63
C MET A 97 17.55 7.67 -7.73
N PRO A 98 18.27 7.91 -8.83
CA PRO A 98 18.83 9.23 -9.13
C PRO A 98 17.76 10.33 -9.09
N THR A 99 18.12 11.52 -8.61
CA THR A 99 17.19 12.66 -8.51
C THR A 99 16.58 13.04 -9.86
N ALA A 100 17.31 12.85 -10.96
CA ALA A 100 16.79 13.10 -12.31
C ALA A 100 15.60 12.18 -12.62
N GLU A 101 15.72 10.88 -12.38
CA GLU A 101 14.65 9.90 -12.61
C GLU A 101 13.46 10.12 -11.66
N GLN A 102 13.72 10.49 -10.39
CA GLN A 102 12.64 10.80 -9.45
C GLN A 102 11.79 11.99 -9.91
N ARG A 103 12.33 12.92 -10.70
CA ARG A 103 11.61 14.10 -11.17
C ARG A 103 10.64 13.81 -12.31
N GLU A 104 10.79 12.69 -13.01
CA GLU A 104 9.89 12.30 -14.11
C GLU A 104 8.43 12.13 -13.66
N ILE A 105 8.20 11.87 -12.37
CA ILE A 105 6.84 11.76 -11.80
C ILE A 105 6.04 13.07 -11.86
N PHE A 106 6.74 14.22 -11.97
CA PHE A 106 6.12 15.54 -12.10
C PHE A 106 5.71 15.85 -13.52
N ASP A 107 6.23 15.11 -14.50
CA ASP A 107 5.88 15.31 -15.90
C ASP A 107 4.46 14.83 -16.16
N SER A 108 3.79 15.50 -17.10
CA SER A 108 2.47 15.10 -17.56
C SER A 108 2.59 13.90 -18.49
N PRO A 109 1.66 12.93 -18.43
CA PRO A 109 1.63 11.85 -19.41
C PRO A 109 1.29 12.40 -20.79
N ARG A 110 1.55 11.59 -21.83
CA ARG A 110 1.06 11.88 -23.19
C ARG A 110 -0.47 11.92 -23.21
N ASP A 111 -1.05 12.66 -24.15
CA ASP A 111 -2.50 12.74 -24.32
C ASP A 111 -3.13 11.34 -24.42
N GLY A 112 -4.16 11.10 -23.60
CA GLY A 112 -4.85 9.82 -23.50
C GLY A 112 -4.16 8.76 -22.65
N ALA A 113 -2.88 8.94 -22.26
CA ALA A 113 -2.18 8.01 -21.40
C ALA A 113 -2.43 8.30 -19.91
N ARG A 114 -2.59 7.25 -19.11
CA ARG A 114 -2.73 7.36 -17.65
C ARG A 114 -1.37 7.23 -16.97
N LYS A 115 -1.02 8.20 -16.12
CA LYS A 115 0.15 8.11 -15.25
C LYS A 115 -0.09 7.14 -14.09
N VAL A 116 0.85 6.23 -13.88
CA VAL A 116 0.88 5.27 -12.76
C VAL A 116 2.24 5.36 -12.10
N VAL A 117 2.27 5.83 -10.85
CA VAL A 117 3.49 5.93 -10.05
C VAL A 117 3.50 4.82 -9.01
N VAL A 118 4.53 3.98 -9.02
CA VAL A 118 4.69 2.86 -8.08
C VAL A 118 5.79 3.20 -7.09
N ALA A 119 5.41 3.41 -5.83
CA ALA A 119 6.25 4.04 -4.83
C ALA A 119 6.34 3.25 -3.51
N THR A 120 7.42 3.47 -2.78
CA THR A 120 7.49 3.15 -1.35
C THR A 120 6.99 4.32 -0.49
N ILE A 121 7.27 4.28 0.82
CA ILE A 121 6.98 5.37 1.76
C ILE A 121 7.50 6.74 1.35
N LEU A 122 8.41 6.85 0.38
CA LEU A 122 8.94 8.14 -0.08
C LEU A 122 7.82 9.09 -0.56
N ALA A 123 6.77 8.55 -1.18
CA ALA A 123 5.61 9.31 -1.63
C ALA A 123 4.65 9.70 -0.48
N GLU A 124 4.85 9.18 0.73
CA GLU A 124 3.96 9.41 1.87
C GLU A 124 4.16 10.79 2.50
N THR A 125 5.40 11.31 2.54
CA THR A 125 5.73 12.59 3.18
C THR A 125 6.42 13.57 2.24
N SER A 126 7.39 13.13 1.44
CA SER A 126 8.36 14.02 0.79
C SER A 126 8.05 14.44 -0.65
N ILE A 127 6.99 13.91 -1.26
CA ILE A 127 6.69 14.12 -2.69
C ILE A 127 5.22 14.52 -2.88
N THR A 128 4.96 15.50 -3.74
CA THR A 128 3.62 15.98 -4.10
C THR A 128 3.38 15.74 -5.59
N ILE A 129 2.54 14.76 -5.91
CA ILE A 129 2.09 14.48 -7.28
C ILE A 129 0.67 15.02 -7.37
N GLU A 130 0.49 16.12 -8.11
CA GLU A 130 -0.75 16.92 -8.04
C GLU A 130 -1.95 16.24 -8.70
N ASP A 131 -1.72 15.47 -9.75
CA ASP A 131 -2.76 14.85 -10.58
C ASP A 131 -3.24 13.48 -10.06
N VAL A 132 -2.85 13.09 -8.84
CA VAL A 132 -3.28 11.83 -8.21
C VAL A 132 -4.75 11.89 -7.79
N VAL A 133 -5.52 10.95 -8.33
CA VAL A 133 -6.93 10.74 -8.00
C VAL A 133 -7.14 9.40 -7.33
N TYR A 134 -6.33 8.41 -7.69
CA TYR A 134 -6.47 7.04 -7.21
C TYR A 134 -5.24 6.63 -6.43
N VAL A 135 -5.43 6.15 -5.21
CA VAL A 135 -4.36 5.53 -4.41
C VAL A 135 -4.66 4.04 -4.29
N VAL A 136 -3.69 3.20 -4.65
CA VAL A 136 -3.72 1.75 -4.45
C VAL A 136 -2.72 1.40 -3.37
N ASP A 137 -3.19 0.84 -2.26
CA ASP A 137 -2.37 0.70 -1.06
C ASP A 137 -2.35 -0.75 -0.56
N THR A 138 -1.17 -1.33 -0.53
CA THR A 138 -0.95 -2.72 -0.11
C THR A 138 -1.01 -2.92 1.40
N GLY A 139 -1.00 -1.84 2.20
CA GLY A 139 -0.94 -1.99 3.65
C GLY A 139 0.46 -2.21 4.22
N ARG A 140 1.46 -2.38 3.34
CA ARG A 140 2.80 -2.84 3.74
C ARG A 140 3.86 -1.75 3.63
N THR A 141 4.90 -1.90 4.46
CA THR A 141 6.12 -1.10 4.43
C THR A 141 7.32 -1.93 4.86
N LYS A 142 8.53 -1.53 4.48
CA LYS A 142 9.75 -2.08 5.09
C LYS A 142 10.07 -1.29 6.35
N SER A 143 10.29 -2.00 7.45
CA SER A 143 10.74 -1.43 8.73
C SER A 143 11.94 -2.21 9.26
N THR A 144 12.87 -1.49 9.88
CA THR A 144 14.03 -2.09 10.54
C THR A 144 13.68 -2.42 11.97
N SER A 145 13.68 -3.70 12.32
CA SER A 145 13.48 -4.17 13.69
C SER A 145 14.80 -4.70 14.26
N VAL A 146 15.11 -4.36 15.52
CA VAL A 146 16.25 -4.92 16.25
C VAL A 146 15.71 -5.92 17.27
N SER A 147 16.10 -7.20 17.15
CA SER A 147 15.77 -8.18 18.18
C SER A 147 16.69 -8.00 19.38
N ALA A 148 16.13 -7.99 20.60
CA ALA A 148 16.89 -7.95 21.84
C ALA A 148 17.89 -9.11 21.99
N SER A 149 17.63 -10.24 21.30
CA SER A 149 18.46 -11.44 21.35
C SER A 149 19.67 -11.44 20.40
N SER A 150 19.60 -10.74 19.27
CA SER A 150 20.69 -10.72 18.28
C SER A 150 21.40 -9.37 18.20
N LEU A 151 20.76 -8.27 18.63
CA LEU A 151 21.19 -6.89 18.41
C LEU A 151 21.48 -6.56 16.92
N VAL A 152 21.11 -7.44 16.00
CA VAL A 152 21.28 -7.26 14.55
C VAL A 152 20.02 -6.60 13.99
N PRO A 153 20.12 -5.39 13.41
CA PRO A 153 19.01 -4.77 12.70
C PRO A 153 18.60 -5.64 11.50
N THR A 154 17.33 -6.04 11.46
CA THR A 154 16.77 -6.82 10.36
C THR A 154 15.69 -6.00 9.68
N LEU A 155 15.75 -5.91 8.35
CA LEU A 155 14.72 -5.27 7.54
C LEU A 155 13.60 -6.27 7.27
N ARG A 156 12.37 -5.97 7.73
CA ARG A 156 11.20 -6.83 7.54
C ARG A 156 10.08 -6.08 6.84
N THR A 157 9.27 -6.80 6.08
CA THR A 157 7.99 -6.26 5.62
C THR A 157 7.03 -6.33 6.79
N VAL A 158 6.40 -5.20 7.13
CA VAL A 158 5.41 -5.11 8.19
C VAL A 158 4.19 -4.36 7.69
N TRP A 159 3.08 -4.49 8.42
CA TRP A 159 1.94 -3.60 8.24
C TRP A 159 2.31 -2.18 8.71
N TYR A 160 1.82 -1.16 8.02
CA TYR A 160 1.98 0.22 8.48
C TYR A 160 0.94 0.58 9.57
N ALA A 161 1.10 1.70 10.27
CA ALA A 161 0.11 2.20 11.24
C ALA A 161 -1.01 3.04 10.59
N ARG A 162 -2.23 3.05 11.16
CA ARG A 162 -3.39 3.77 10.60
C ARG A 162 -3.07 5.21 10.22
N ALA A 163 -2.24 5.92 10.99
CA ALA A 163 -1.74 7.24 10.64
C ALA A 163 -1.08 7.30 9.25
N ASN A 164 -0.22 6.33 8.90
CA ASN A 164 0.40 6.22 7.57
C ASN A 164 -0.67 6.03 6.49
N GLY A 165 -1.64 5.14 6.71
CA GLY A 165 -2.74 4.92 5.76
C GLY A 165 -3.57 6.17 5.53
N MET A 166 -3.82 6.95 6.58
CA MET A 166 -4.52 8.23 6.47
C MET A 166 -3.71 9.27 5.70
N GLN A 167 -2.39 9.30 5.86
CA GLN A 167 -1.50 10.13 5.04
C GLN A 167 -1.53 9.71 3.57
N ARG A 168 -1.45 8.40 3.29
CA ARG A 168 -1.57 7.83 1.93
C ARG A 168 -2.92 8.14 1.30
N ARG A 169 -4.02 8.03 2.06
CA ARG A 169 -5.36 8.43 1.62
C ARG A 169 -5.40 9.90 1.19
N GLY A 170 -4.74 10.78 1.94
CA GLY A 170 -4.65 12.22 1.62
C GLY A 170 -3.82 12.56 0.38
N ARG A 171 -3.18 11.56 -0.26
CA ARG A 171 -2.54 11.72 -1.57
C ARG A 171 -3.54 11.68 -2.72
N ALA A 172 -4.68 11.03 -2.53
CA ALA A 172 -5.85 11.21 -3.39
C ALA A 172 -6.67 12.39 -2.86
N GLY A 173 -7.34 13.13 -3.75
CA GLY A 173 -8.34 14.11 -3.31
C GLY A 173 -7.90 15.57 -3.29
N ARG A 174 -6.69 15.91 -3.78
CA ARG A 174 -6.19 17.30 -3.75
C ARG A 174 -6.89 18.22 -4.75
N CYS A 175 -6.97 17.79 -6.01
CA CYS A 175 -7.56 18.60 -7.08
C CYS A 175 -9.02 18.24 -7.41
N ARG A 176 -9.45 17.04 -7.05
CA ARG A 176 -10.81 16.51 -7.27
C ARG A 176 -11.08 15.32 -6.35
N PRO A 177 -12.36 14.89 -6.15
CA PRO A 177 -12.67 13.73 -5.33
C PRO A 177 -11.83 12.51 -5.71
N GLY A 178 -11.15 11.93 -4.73
CA GLY A 178 -10.23 10.82 -4.94
C GLY A 178 -10.74 9.50 -4.33
N VAL A 179 -10.12 8.40 -4.70
CA VAL A 179 -10.46 7.06 -4.22
C VAL A 179 -9.23 6.35 -3.67
N TRP A 180 -9.39 5.73 -2.51
CA TRP A 180 -8.35 4.97 -1.84
C TRP A 180 -8.72 3.48 -1.82
N TYR A 181 -8.04 2.70 -2.65
CA TYR A 181 -8.14 1.25 -2.71
C TYR A 181 -7.19 0.62 -1.72
N ARG A 182 -7.73 0.11 -0.61
CA ARG A 182 -6.97 -0.68 0.36
C ARG A 182 -7.02 -2.14 -0.06
N LEU A 183 -5.85 -2.75 -0.31
CA LEU A 183 -5.74 -4.16 -0.69
C LEU A 183 -5.62 -5.08 0.52
N TYR A 184 -6.34 -4.74 1.57
CA TYR A 184 -6.42 -5.48 2.82
C TYR A 184 -7.82 -5.27 3.43
N SER A 185 -8.26 -6.23 4.24
CA SER A 185 -9.63 -6.25 4.75
C SER A 185 -9.90 -5.15 5.76
N SER A 186 -11.18 -4.80 5.95
CA SER A 186 -11.60 -3.91 7.05
C SER A 186 -11.22 -4.46 8.43
N LEU A 187 -11.18 -5.79 8.58
CA LEU A 187 -10.66 -6.43 9.78
C LEU A 187 -9.19 -6.08 10.00
N GLN A 188 -8.36 -6.21 8.96
CA GLN A 188 -6.96 -5.83 9.04
C GLN A 188 -6.78 -4.33 9.30
N TRP A 189 -7.59 -3.47 8.69
CA TRP A 189 -7.60 -2.03 9.02
C TRP A 189 -7.88 -1.77 10.50
N GLY A 190 -8.85 -2.48 11.07
CA GLY A 190 -9.18 -2.42 12.49
C GLY A 190 -8.04 -2.93 13.37
N ALA A 191 -7.20 -3.84 12.86
CA ALA A 191 -6.02 -4.41 13.52
C ALA A 191 -4.82 -3.48 13.63
N LEU A 192 -4.68 -2.53 12.70
CA LEU A 192 -3.48 -1.71 12.61
C LEU A 192 -3.30 -0.80 13.83
N ASP A 193 -2.07 -0.72 14.33
CA ASP A 193 -1.68 0.25 15.35
C ASP A 193 -2.03 1.67 14.90
N GLU A 194 -2.35 2.56 15.84
CA GLU A 194 -2.68 3.94 15.49
C GLU A 194 -1.48 4.70 14.94
N HIS A 195 -0.32 4.51 15.58
CA HIS A 195 0.95 5.14 15.25
C HIS A 195 2.05 4.08 15.17
N ALA A 196 3.05 4.33 14.32
CA ALA A 196 4.23 3.49 14.26
C ALA A 196 5.02 3.59 15.57
N THR A 197 5.57 2.48 16.04
CA THR A 197 6.47 2.47 17.20
C THR A 197 7.71 3.34 16.90
N PRO A 198 8.12 4.24 17.83
CA PRO A 198 9.28 5.12 17.65
C PRO A 198 10.61 4.39 17.41
#